data_AF-A0A2A4PVQ7-F1
#
_entry.id   AF-A0A2A4PVQ7-F1
#
_cell.length_a   1.000
_cell.length_b   1.000
_cell.length_c   1.000
_cell.angle_alpha   90.00
_cell.angle_beta   90.00
_cell.angle_gamma   90.00
#
_symmetry.space_group_name_H-M   'P 1'
#
loop_
_entity.id
_entity.type
_entity.pdbx_description
1 polymer ?
#
loop_
_entity_poly.entity_id
_entity_poly.type
_entity_poly.pdbx_seq_one_letter_code
_entity_poly.pdbx_strand_id
1 'polypeptide(L)'
;MSKYFLTAFVLISLAMASCKDKKLDPSCGGEKPTYDNGISVIIDANCTSPSCHGAGALQAQFIDYASMALALSNGNFEKKVLVEQSMPKNNFLTQDEINLIQCWKENGYPEN
;
A
#
# COMPACT_ATOMS: atom_id res chain seq x y z
N MET A 1 -61.93 0.07 -32.01
CA MET A 1 -61.88 -0.81 -30.83
C MET A 1 -61.02 -2.02 -31.15
N SER A 2 -59.80 -2.09 -30.62
CA SER A 2 -59.16 -3.37 -30.27
C SER A 2 -58.11 -3.08 -29.21
N LYS A 3 -58.16 -3.86 -28.13
CA LYS A 3 -57.47 -3.67 -26.86
C LYS A 3 -56.32 -4.68 -26.80
N TYR A 4 -55.07 -4.23 -26.85
CA TYR A 4 -53.87 -4.98 -26.42
C TYR A 4 -52.87 -3.90 -25.94
N PHE A 5 -52.83 -3.48 -24.67
CA PHE A 5 -52.43 -4.20 -23.45
C PHE A 5 -50.94 -4.62 -23.48
N LEU A 6 -50.23 -4.27 -22.40
CA LEU A 6 -48.96 -4.84 -21.90
C LEU A 6 -47.65 -4.42 -22.59
N THR A 7 -46.88 -3.50 -21.97
CA THR A 7 -45.65 -3.74 -21.15
C THR A 7 -44.40 -4.02 -22.00
N ALA A 8 -43.19 -3.53 -21.73
CA ALA A 8 -42.62 -2.81 -20.60
C ALA A 8 -41.42 -2.01 -21.12
N PHE A 9 -41.28 -0.79 -20.60
CA PHE A 9 -40.09 0.03 -20.73
C PHE A 9 -39.01 -0.57 -19.82
N VAL A 10 -38.26 -1.56 -20.31
CA VAL A 10 -37.10 -2.10 -19.59
C VAL A 10 -35.88 -1.28 -19.99
N LEU A 11 -35.75 -0.12 -19.34
CA LEU A 11 -34.47 0.57 -19.20
C LEU A 11 -33.57 -0.32 -18.33
N ILE A 12 -32.78 -1.17 -18.97
CA ILE A 12 -31.59 -1.76 -18.35
C ILE A 12 -30.58 -0.62 -18.19
N SER A 13 -30.66 0.08 -17.05
CA SER A 13 -29.57 0.87 -16.53
C SER A 13 -28.50 -0.09 -16.02
N LEU A 14 -27.57 -0.42 -16.91
CA LEU A 14 -26.33 -1.10 -16.59
C LEU A 14 -25.56 -0.20 -15.62
N ALA A 15 -25.66 -0.49 -14.32
CA ALA A 15 -24.88 0.18 -13.29
C ALA A 15 -23.40 -0.11 -13.53
N MET A 16 -22.69 0.83 -14.16
CA MET A 16 -21.24 0.86 -14.14
C MET A 16 -20.81 1.19 -12.71
N ALA A 17 -20.68 0.18 -11.87
CA ALA A 17 -19.92 0.28 -10.65
C ALA A 17 -18.45 0.50 -11.05
N SER A 18 -18.06 1.77 -11.18
CA SER A 18 -16.66 2.16 -11.29
C SER A 18 -16.01 1.85 -9.93
N CYS A 19 -15.36 0.69 -9.83
CA CYS A 19 -14.39 0.44 -8.77
C CYS A 19 -13.21 1.39 -9.04
N LYS A 20 -13.27 2.62 -8.52
CA LYS A 20 -12.07 3.43 -8.36
C LYS A 20 -11.28 2.77 -7.22
N ASP A 21 -10.09 2.27 -7.53
CA ASP A 21 -9.15 1.80 -6.52
C ASP A 21 -9.00 2.92 -5.46
N LYS A 22 -9.55 2.67 -4.27
CA LYS A 22 -9.41 3.63 -3.17
C LYS A 22 -7.98 3.53 -2.68
N LYS A 23 -7.22 4.62 -2.84
CA LYS A 23 -6.00 4.81 -2.08
C LYS A 23 -6.31 4.73 -0.59
N LEU A 24 -5.41 4.10 0.16
CA LEU A 24 -5.42 4.14 1.62
C LEU A 24 -5.15 5.57 2.09
N ASP A 25 -5.59 5.89 3.30
CA ASP A 25 -5.34 7.19 3.93
C ASP A 25 -4.41 6.96 5.14
N PRO A 26 -3.08 7.03 4.97
CA PRO A 26 -2.14 6.73 6.04
C PRO A 26 -2.24 7.77 7.15
N SER A 27 -2.45 7.32 8.38
CA SER A 27 -2.50 8.18 9.55
C SER A 27 -1.79 7.53 10.71
N CYS A 28 -0.93 8.27 11.40
CA CYS A 28 -0.30 7.78 12.61
C CYS A 28 -1.22 8.00 13.83
N GLY A 29 -1.51 6.93 14.57
CA GLY A 29 -2.28 6.96 15.82
C GLY A 29 -1.46 7.36 17.06
N GLY A 30 -0.19 7.70 16.87
CA GLY A 30 0.76 8.02 17.95
C GLY A 30 1.62 6.83 18.38
N GLU A 31 1.54 5.71 17.68
CA GLU A 31 2.43 4.57 17.87
C GLU A 31 3.90 4.96 17.59
N LYS A 32 4.82 4.24 18.22
CA LYS A 32 6.26 4.41 18.04
C LYS A 32 6.93 3.11 17.62
N PRO A 33 6.54 2.55 16.46
CA PRO A 33 7.17 1.34 15.96
C PRO A 33 8.61 1.65 15.56
N THR A 34 9.46 0.63 15.63
CA THR A 34 10.84 0.67 15.14
C THR A 34 11.02 -0.42 14.08
N TYR A 35 12.15 -0.41 13.38
CA TYR A 35 12.45 -1.47 12.41
C TYR A 35 12.38 -2.85 13.07
N ASP A 36 13.07 -2.99 14.20
CA ASP A 36 13.15 -4.25 14.95
C ASP A 36 11.84 -4.58 15.66
N ASN A 37 11.05 -3.56 16.01
CA ASN A 37 9.74 -3.75 16.66
C ASN A 37 8.57 -3.46 15.71
N GLY A 38 8.38 -4.37 14.75
CA GLY A 38 7.15 -4.50 13.96
C GLY A 38 7.26 -4.12 12.49
N ILE A 39 8.11 -3.16 12.12
CA ILE A 39 8.20 -2.71 10.72
C ILE A 39 8.91 -3.75 9.84
N SER A 40 9.97 -4.39 10.33
CA SER A 40 10.67 -5.47 9.61
C SER A 40 9.71 -6.56 9.16
N VAL A 41 8.75 -6.95 10.00
CA VAL A 41 7.72 -7.95 9.66
C VAL A 41 6.86 -7.49 8.48
N ILE A 42 6.47 -6.22 8.42
CA ILE A 42 5.68 -5.67 7.31
C ILE A 42 6.52 -5.62 6.03
N ILE A 43 7.78 -5.19 6.12
CA ILE A 43 8.72 -5.13 5.00
C ILE A 43 8.97 -6.52 4.43
N ASP A 44 9.20 -7.51 5.29
CA ASP A 44 9.44 -8.90 4.87
C ASP A 44 8.22 -9.53 4.20
N ALA A 45 7.03 -9.30 4.75
CA ALA A 45 5.80 -9.85 4.20
C ALA A 45 5.43 -9.24 2.84
N ASN A 46 5.74 -7.96 2.63
CA ASN A 46 5.16 -7.19 1.53
C ASN A 46 6.18 -6.69 0.49
N CYS A 47 7.45 -6.55 0.83
CA CYS A 47 8.43 -5.87 -0.02
C CYS A 47 9.57 -6.78 -0.50
N THR A 48 10.03 -7.75 0.30
CA THR A 48 11.30 -8.47 0.08
C THR A 48 11.24 -9.62 -0.94
N SER A 49 10.38 -9.52 -1.96
CA SER A 49 10.37 -10.53 -3.02
C SER A 49 11.73 -10.58 -3.73
N PRO A 50 12.28 -11.78 -4.03
CA PRO A 50 13.62 -11.91 -4.63
C PRO A 50 13.81 -11.15 -5.95
N SER A 51 12.71 -10.89 -6.67
CA SER A 51 12.73 -10.17 -7.95
C SER A 51 12.58 -8.66 -7.84
N CYS A 52 12.33 -8.11 -6.65
CA CYS A 52 12.15 -6.66 -6.44
C CYS A 52 13.04 -6.11 -5.32
N HIS A 53 12.80 -6.46 -4.05
CA HIS A 53 13.57 -5.89 -2.93
C HIS A 53 14.17 -6.95 -1.98
N GLY A 54 14.17 -8.23 -2.37
CA GLY A 54 14.82 -9.30 -1.61
C GLY A 54 16.32 -9.42 -1.86
N ALA A 55 16.95 -10.39 -1.19
CA ALA A 55 18.36 -10.70 -1.39
C ALA A 55 18.65 -11.08 -2.85
N GLY A 56 19.66 -10.45 -3.45
CA GLY A 56 20.04 -10.66 -4.85
C GLY A 56 19.20 -9.90 -5.87
N ALA A 57 18.21 -9.10 -5.44
CA ALA A 57 17.44 -8.25 -6.35
C ALA A 57 18.33 -7.18 -7.00
N LEU A 58 17.94 -6.76 -8.22
CA LEU A 58 18.64 -5.71 -8.98
C LEU A 58 18.26 -4.30 -8.52
N GLN A 59 17.13 -4.15 -7.83
CA GLN A 59 16.72 -2.89 -7.21
C GLN A 59 17.30 -2.82 -5.78
N ALA A 60 17.00 -1.74 -5.06
CA ALA A 60 17.40 -1.60 -3.66
C ALA A 60 16.92 -2.82 -2.85
N GLN A 61 17.82 -3.42 -2.09
CA GLN A 61 17.51 -4.57 -1.25
C GLN A 61 17.01 -4.08 0.11
N PHE A 62 15.93 -4.67 0.63
CA PHE A 62 15.34 -4.36 1.93
C PHE A 62 15.52 -5.58 2.86
N ILE A 63 16.75 -6.08 2.95
CA ILE A 63 17.08 -7.31 3.70
C ILE A 63 17.40 -7.04 5.18
N ASP A 64 17.68 -5.79 5.50
CA ASP A 64 17.97 -5.27 6.84
C ASP A 64 17.73 -3.75 6.86
N TYR A 65 17.78 -3.13 8.03
CA TYR A 65 17.59 -1.68 8.15
C TYR A 65 18.65 -0.88 7.37
N ALA A 66 19.91 -1.31 7.41
CA ALA A 66 21.03 -0.62 6.77
C ALA A 66 20.88 -0.54 5.24
N SER A 67 20.42 -1.62 4.61
CA SER A 67 20.18 -1.69 3.17
C SER A 67 19.02 -0.80 2.71
N MET A 68 18.08 -0.47 3.60
CA MET A 68 17.01 0.49 3.35
C MET A 68 17.45 1.95 3.48
N ALA A 69 18.55 2.24 4.18
CA ALA A 69 18.93 3.59 4.61
C ALA A 69 18.92 4.63 3.47
N LEU A 70 19.42 4.26 2.29
CA LEU A 70 19.42 5.16 1.13
C LEU A 70 18.00 5.52 0.67
N ALA A 71 17.09 4.53 0.60
CA ALA A 71 15.70 4.74 0.17
C ALA A 71 14.88 5.53 1.19
N LEU A 72 15.21 5.39 2.48
CA LEU A 72 14.63 6.16 3.56
C LEU A 72 15.13 7.62 3.53
N SER A 73 16.44 7.82 3.42
CA SER A 73 17.06 9.15 3.50
C SER A 73 16.79 10.04 2.28
N ASN A 74 16.60 9.45 1.10
CA ASN A 74 16.28 10.20 -0.12
C ASN A 74 14.77 10.39 -0.35
N GLY A 75 13.91 9.93 0.57
CA GLY A 75 12.46 10.08 0.49
C GLY A 75 11.75 9.19 -0.54
N ASN A 76 12.48 8.31 -1.25
CA ASN A 76 11.87 7.42 -2.24
C ASN A 76 10.91 6.42 -1.60
N PHE A 77 11.24 5.94 -0.40
CA PHE A 77 10.35 5.03 0.34
C PHE A 77 9.00 5.70 0.63
N GLU A 78 8.99 6.87 1.28
CA GLU A 78 7.77 7.64 1.56
C GLU A 78 6.97 7.92 0.28
N LYS A 79 7.65 8.41 -0.77
CA LYS A 79 7.01 8.72 -2.03
C LYS A 79 6.30 7.51 -2.63
N LYS A 80 6.94 6.34 -2.64
CA LYS A 80 6.39 5.14 -3.31
C LYS A 80 5.36 4.41 -2.48
N VAL A 81 5.56 4.32 -1.16
CA VAL A 81 4.74 3.52 -0.25
C VAL A 81 3.58 4.35 0.32
N LEU A 82 3.85 5.56 0.83
CA LEU A 82 2.85 6.36 1.56
C LEU A 82 2.06 7.28 0.62
N VAL A 83 2.72 7.93 -0.34
CA VAL A 83 2.11 8.97 -1.19
C VAL A 83 1.53 8.40 -2.49
N GLU A 84 2.37 7.79 -3.32
CA GLU A 84 1.94 7.24 -4.60
C GLU A 84 1.16 5.95 -4.40
N GLN A 85 1.47 5.18 -3.35
CA GLN A 85 0.99 3.81 -3.11
C GLN A 85 1.19 2.94 -4.38
N SER A 86 2.35 3.13 -5.03
CA SER A 86 2.75 2.36 -6.21
C SER A 86 3.63 1.15 -5.87
N MET A 87 3.97 1.01 -4.58
CA MET A 87 4.62 -0.15 -3.99
C MET A 87 3.86 -0.60 -2.74
N PRO A 88 3.78 -1.91 -2.47
CA PRO A 88 4.33 -3.00 -3.28
C PRO A 88 3.56 -3.25 -4.60
N LYS A 89 4.23 -3.75 -5.65
CA LYS A 89 3.62 -3.96 -6.98
C LYS A 89 2.75 -5.21 -7.10
N ASN A 90 3.13 -6.27 -6.40
CA ASN A 90 2.51 -7.59 -6.51
C ASN A 90 1.82 -8.02 -5.21
N ASN A 91 1.66 -7.08 -4.27
CA ASN A 91 0.99 -7.29 -3.00
C ASN A 91 0.30 -5.97 -2.60
N PHE A 92 -0.44 -5.98 -1.49
CA PHE A 92 -1.12 -4.79 -0.98
C PHE A 92 -0.85 -4.67 0.52
N LEU A 93 -0.61 -3.43 0.97
CA LEU A 93 -0.64 -3.11 2.39
C LEU A 93 -2.09 -2.99 2.84
N THR A 94 -2.37 -3.45 4.05
CA THR A 94 -3.60 -3.13 4.77
C THR A 94 -3.56 -1.71 5.31
N GLN A 95 -4.72 -1.21 5.74
CA GLN A 95 -4.80 0.12 6.36
C GLN A 95 -3.98 0.20 7.66
N ASP A 96 -3.93 -0.89 8.45
CA ASP A 96 -3.17 -0.91 9.70
C ASP A 96 -1.65 -0.91 9.43
N GLU A 97 -1.20 -1.68 8.44
CA GLU A 97 0.22 -1.72 8.06
C GLU A 97 0.71 -0.36 7.54
N ILE A 98 -0.07 0.30 6.68
CA ILE A 98 0.34 1.62 6.15
C ILE A 98 0.31 2.70 7.22
N ASN A 99 -0.59 2.59 8.22
CA ASN A 99 -0.62 3.47 9.39
C ASN A 99 0.62 3.28 10.26
N LEU A 100 1.04 2.03 10.51
CA LEU A 100 2.28 1.75 11.25
C LEU A 100 3.51 2.28 10.50
N ILE A 101 3.58 2.11 9.18
CA ILE A 101 4.66 2.68 8.36
C ILE A 101 4.63 4.22 8.43
N GLN A 102 3.44 4.83 8.41
CA GLN A 102 3.30 6.28 8.58
C GLN A 102 3.84 6.74 9.95
N CYS A 103 3.52 6.03 11.04
CA CYS A 103 4.09 6.31 12.34
C CYS A 103 5.61 6.16 12.37
N TRP A 104 6.14 5.09 11.77
CA TRP A 104 7.58 4.87 11.70
C TRP A 104 8.28 6.03 10.98
N LYS A 105 7.70 6.52 9.87
CA LYS A 105 8.18 7.70 9.15
C LYS A 105 8.13 8.97 9.99
N GLU A 106 7.02 9.22 10.69
CA GLU A 106 6.87 10.41 11.54
C GLU A 106 7.85 10.43 12.72
N ASN A 107 8.22 9.25 13.22
CA ASN A 107 9.25 9.11 14.25
C ASN A 107 10.69 9.12 13.71
N GLY A 108 10.89 9.30 12.39
CA GLY A 108 12.21 9.42 11.78
C GLY A 108 12.87 8.08 11.42
N TYR A 109 12.07 7.04 11.18
CA TYR A 109 12.52 5.69 10.84
C TYR A 109 13.45 5.05 11.88
N PRO A 110 13.14 5.04 13.18
CA PRO A 110 14.05 4.44 14.18
C PRO A 110 14.27 2.94 13.91
N GLU A 111 15.51 2.48 14.06
CA GLU A 111 15.87 1.07 13.97
C GLU A 111 15.42 0.29 15.22
N ASN A 112 15.69 0.84 16.41
CA ASN A 112 15.48 0.23 17.73
C ASN A 112 14.50 1.02 18.60
#